data_AF-A0A839EIB3-F1
#
_entry.id   AF-A0A839EIB3-F1
#
_cell.length_a   1.000
_cell.length_b   1.000
_cell.length_c   1.000
_cell.angle_alpha   90.00
_cell.angle_beta   90.00
_cell.angle_gamma   90.00
#
_symmetry.space_group_name_H-M   'P 1'
#
loop_
_entity.id
_entity.type
_entity.pdbx_description
1 polymer ?
#
loop_
_entity_poly.entity_id
_entity_poly.type
_entity_poly.pdbx_seq_one_letter_code
_entity_poly.pdbx_strand_id
1 'polypeptide(L)' 'MPGDEALLSIEDRHLGFRVGVGVDARARLVRVVTAVRLKGWRGRVYFAPVRLAHPLVVDAMLARACRRLAAE' A
#
# COMPACT_ATOMS: atom_id res chain seq x y z
N MET A 1 -14.70 -7.25 9.66
CA MET A 1 -14.78 -7.23 11.14
C MET A 1 -13.46 -6.70 11.68
N PRO A 2 -13.34 -6.24 12.95
CA PRO A 2 -12.02 -6.00 13.52
C PRO A 2 -11.18 -7.28 13.41
N GLY A 3 -10.08 -7.24 12.66
CA GLY A 3 -9.22 -8.39 12.35
C GLY A 3 -8.98 -8.68 10.86
N ASP A 4 -9.81 -8.15 9.95
CA ASP A 4 -9.64 -8.36 8.49
C ASP A 4 -8.74 -7.32 7.80
N GLU A 5 -8.09 -6.47 8.59
CA GLU A 5 -7.23 -5.38 8.11
C GLU A 5 -5.83 -5.47 8.75
N ALA A 6 -4.82 -5.52 7.90
CA ALA A 6 -3.42 -5.42 8.28
C ALA A 6 -2.94 -3.97 8.13
N LEU A 7 -2.44 -3.38 9.20
CA LEU A 7 -1.83 -2.06 9.20
C LEU A 7 -0.31 -2.17 9.29
N LEU A 8 0.39 -1.61 8.31
CA LEU A 8 1.84 -1.48 8.31
C LEU A 8 2.23 -0.02 8.49
N SER A 9 3.15 0.24 9.42
CA SER A 9 3.76 1.55 9.61
C SER A 9 5.26 1.43 9.38
N ILE A 10 5.76 2.18 8.40
CA ILE A 10 7.18 2.24 8.05
C ILE A 10 7.61 3.69 8.22
N GLU A 11 8.46 3.94 9.20
CA GLU A 11 9.07 5.25 9.39
C GLU A 11 10.44 5.28 8.74
N ASP A 12 10.57 6.08 7.68
CA ASP A 12 11.85 6.45 7.09
C ASP A 12 12.23 7.87 7.55
N ARG A 13 13.54 8.15 7.52
CA ARG A 13 14.12 9.45 7.82
C ARG A 13 13.56 10.57 6.91
N HIS A 14 13.12 10.24 5.71
CA HIS A 14 12.60 11.20 4.72
C HIS A 14 11.06 11.16 4.56
N LEU A 15 10.41 10.06 4.97
CA LEU A 15 9.01 9.77 4.65
C LEU A 15 8.38 8.96 5.80
N GLY A 16 7.19 9.32 6.26
CA GLY A 16 6.34 8.41 7.02
C GLY A 16 5.41 7.67 6.07
N PHE A 17 5.50 6.35 6.01
CA PHE A 17 4.69 5.52 5.12
C PHE A 17 3.76 4.64 5.95
N ARG A 18 2.46 4.70 5.66
CA ARG A 18 1.44 3.87 6.29
C ARG A 18 0.66 3.14 5.22
N VAL A 19 0.46 1.84 5.40
CA VAL A 19 -0.35 1.00 4.51
C VAL A 19 -1.42 0.33 5.33
N GLY A 20 -2.66 0.45 4.89
CA GLY A 20 -3.74 -0.44 5.31
C GLY A 20 -4.05 -1.42 4.20
N VAL A 21 -4.15 -2.70 4.53
CA VAL A 21 -4.59 -3.77 3.64
C VAL A 21 -5.81 -4.41 4.26
N GLY A 22 -6.98 -4.22 3.66
CA GLY A 22 -8.23 -4.82 4.10
C GLY A 22 -8.72 -5.86 3.11
N VAL A 23 -9.25 -6.98 3.60
CA VAL A 23 -9.90 -7.99 2.77
C VAL A 23 -11.39 -8.00 3.04
N ASP A 24 -12.19 -7.84 1.99
CA ASP A 24 -13.63 -8.09 2.03
C ASP A 24 -13.92 -9.39 1.28
N ALA A 25 -14.01 -10.49 2.03
CA ALA A 25 -14.28 -11.80 1.46
C ALA A 25 -15.69 -11.90 0.85
N ARG A 26 -16.68 -11.15 1.36
CA ARG A 26 -18.04 -11.14 0.82
C ARG A 26 -18.09 -10.46 -0.54
N ALA A 27 -17.46 -9.30 -0.66
CA ALA A 27 -17.38 -8.56 -1.90
C ALA A 27 -16.30 -9.12 -2.85
N ARG A 28 -15.45 -10.05 -2.38
CA ARG A 28 -14.25 -10.56 -3.08
C ARG A 28 -13.31 -9.42 -3.49
N LEU A 29 -13.12 -8.46 -2.60
CA LEU A 29 -12.27 -7.30 -2.83
C LEU A 29 -11.09 -7.27 -1.86
N VAL A 30 -9.93 -6.92 -2.37
CA VAL A 30 -8.77 -6.53 -1.54
C VAL A 30 -8.59 -5.04 -1.70
N ARG A 31 -8.59 -4.31 -0.58
CA ARG A 31 -8.39 -2.87 -0.53
C ARG A 31 -6.99 -2.59 0.01
N VAL A 32 -6.23 -1.77 -0.70
CA VAL A 32 -4.96 -1.23 -0.20
C VAL A 32 -5.05 0.28 -0.16
N VAL A 33 -4.77 0.85 1.00
CA VAL A 33 -4.70 2.29 1.21
C VAL A 33 -3.29 2.64 1.61
N THR A 34 -2.65 3.51 0.86
CA THR A 34 -1.31 4.01 1.18
C THR A 34 -1.39 5.48 1.54
N ALA A 35 -1.00 5.83 2.76
CA ALA A 35 -0.89 7.19 3.24
C ALA A 35 0.59 7.54 3.45
N VAL A 36 1.06 8.61 2.82
CA VAL A 36 2.45 9.06 2.93
C VAL A 36 2.50 10.46 3.50
N ARG A 37 3.27 10.63 4.56
CA ARG A 37 3.57 11.93 5.17
C ARG A 37 5.02 12.31 4.86
N LEU A 38 5.18 13.33 4.02
CA LEU A 38 6.51 13.83 3.65
C LEU A 38 7.04 14.77 4.73
N LYS A 39 8.24 14.48 5.25
CA LYS A 39 8.93 15.31 6.24
C LYS A 39 9.81 16.33 5.50
N GLY A 40 9.18 17.33 4.86
CA GLY A 40 9.84 18.49 4.24
C GLY A 40 9.92 18.50 2.70
N TRP A 41 10.46 19.59 2.15
CA TRP A 41 10.62 19.85 0.70
C TRP A 41 11.37 18.74 -0.02
N ARG A 42 12.48 18.25 0.55
CA ARG A 42 13.41 17.32 -0.15
C ARG A 42 12.75 15.97 -0.37
N GLY A 43 11.95 15.52 0.59
CA GLY A 43 11.09 14.35 0.44
C GLY A 43 10.06 14.52 -0.67
N ARG A 44 9.56 15.74 -0.94
CA ARG A 44 8.55 15.99 -1.99
C ARG A 44 9.10 15.82 -3.42
N VAL A 45 10.33 16.25 -3.66
CA VAL A 45 11.00 16.07 -4.96
C VAL A 45 11.35 14.60 -5.19
N TYR A 46 11.88 13.92 -4.17
CA TYR A 46 12.23 12.50 -4.26
C TYR A 46 11.00 11.60 -4.38
N PHE A 47 9.90 11.97 -3.73
CA PHE A 47 8.66 11.20 -3.74
C PHE A 47 7.80 11.45 -4.98
N ALA A 48 8.05 12.49 -5.78
CA ALA A 48 7.28 12.74 -7.00
C ALA A 48 7.32 11.57 -8.00
N PRO A 49 8.49 11.01 -8.39
CA PRO A 49 8.55 9.84 -9.26
C PRO A 49 7.99 8.59 -8.57
N VAL A 50 8.25 8.42 -7.27
CA VAL A 50 7.70 7.30 -6.49
C VAL A 50 6.18 7.36 -6.49
N ARG A 51 5.55 8.53 -6.27
CA ARG A 51 4.09 8.71 -6.26
C ARG A 51 3.45 8.30 -7.59
N LEU A 52 4.16 8.49 -8.72
CA LEU A 52 3.66 8.12 -10.03
C LEU A 52 3.76 6.60 -10.27
N ALA A 53 4.89 5.99 -9.90
CA ALA A 53 5.14 4.56 -10.12
C ALA A 53 4.47 3.65 -9.07
N HIS A 54 4.30 4.15 -7.84
CA HIS A 54 3.79 3.40 -6.70
C HIS A 54 2.43 2.72 -6.93
N PRO A 55 1.39 3.37 -7.51
CA PRO A 55 0.12 2.68 -7.78
C PRO A 55 0.32 1.47 -8.70
N LEU A 56 1.12 1.60 -9.77
CA LEU A 56 1.39 0.49 -10.69
C LEU A 56 2.08 -0.69 -9.99
N VAL A 57 3.05 -0.40 -9.12
CA VAL A 57 3.78 -1.44 -8.36
C VAL A 57 2.84 -2.14 -7.38
N VAL A 58 2.04 -1.38 -6.64
CA VAL A 58 1.08 -1.94 -5.67
C VAL A 58 0.01 -2.78 -6.37
N ASP A 59 -0.55 -2.29 -7.47
CA ASP A 59 -1.54 -3.03 -8.27
C ASP A 59 -0.95 -4.34 -8.81
N ALA A 60 0.29 -4.31 -9.30
CA ALA A 60 0.98 -5.52 -9.77
C ALA A 60 1.25 -6.52 -8.63
N MET A 61 1.65 -6.04 -7.46
CA MET A 61 1.86 -6.87 -6.26
C MET A 61 0.54 -7.50 -5.78
N LEU A 62 -0.55 -6.72 -5.77
CA LEU A 62 -1.89 -7.21 -5.43
C LEU A 62 -2.37 -8.27 -6.42
N ALA A 63 -2.29 -8.00 -7.72
CA ALA A 63 -2.67 -8.97 -8.74
C ALA A 63 -1.86 -10.27 -8.63
N ARG A 64 -0.57 -10.17 -8.30
CA ARG A 64 0.27 -11.35 -8.02
C ARG A 64 -0.17 -12.09 -6.76
N ALA A 65 -0.47 -11.38 -5.67
CA ALA A 65 -0.94 -11.99 -4.42
C ALA A 65 -2.28 -12.71 -4.61
N CYS A 66 -3.26 -12.07 -5.26
CA CYS A 66 -4.55 -12.68 -5.59
C CYS A 66 -4.39 -13.94 -6.43
N ARG A 67 -3.53 -13.92 -7.46
CA ARG A 67 -3.25 -15.11 -8.28
C ARG A 67 -2.64 -16.26 -7.47
N ARG A 68 -1.76 -15.96 -6.51
CA ARG A 68 -1.18 -17.00 -5.63
C ARG A 68 -2.23 -17.60 -4.70
N LEU A 69 -3.01 -16.75 -4.04
CA LEU A 69 -4.04 -17.18 -3.08
C LEU A 69 -5.21 -17.92 -3.75
N ALA A 70 -5.46 -17.69 -5.05
CA ALA A 70 -6.48 -18.42 -5.81
C ALA A 70 -5.99 -19.77 -6.37
N ALA A 71 -4.67 -20.01 -6.36
CA ALA A 71 -4.06 -21.26 -6.80
C ALA A 71 -3.82 -22.25 -5.63
N GLU A 72 -4.02 -21.79 -4.39
CA GLU A 72 -4.06 -22.59 -3.16
C GLU A 72 -5.50 -23.00 -2.84
#